data_AF-A0A820DZN2-F1
#
_entry.id   AF-A0A820DZN2-F1
#
_cell.length_a   1.000
_cell.length_b   1.000
_cell.length_c   1.000
_cell.angle_alpha   90.00
_cell.angle_beta   90.00
_cell.angle_gamma   90.00
#
_symmetry.space_group_name_H-M   'P 1'
#
loop_
_entity.id
_entity.type
_entity.pdbx_description
1 polymer ?
#
loop_
_entity_poly.entity_id
_entity_poly.type
_entity_poly.pdbx_seq_one_letter_code
_entity_poly.pdbx_strand_id
1 'polypeptide(L)'
;IKENETIIEEWRAGRATDLIEIKNKTPVYNEESKIYSLALLENHLIQPSHKNFQLVITNGDREEDIVMQFGRIDDNNFALDYRYPLTAMQAFAIALSSFHNRFRT
;
A
#
# COMPACT_ATOMS: atom_id res chain seq x y z
N ILE A 1 23.33 13.96 -5.89
CA ILE A 1 22.54 12.94 -6.62
C ILE A 1 22.26 13.56 -7.98
N LYS A 2 22.71 12.95 -9.08
CA LYS A 2 22.39 13.47 -10.42
C LYS A 2 20.89 13.29 -10.63
N GLU A 3 20.21 14.25 -11.23
CA GLU A 3 18.74 14.18 -11.40
C GLU A 3 18.29 12.91 -12.11
N ASN A 4 19.13 12.33 -13.00
CA ASN A 4 18.82 11.15 -13.82
C ASN A 4 18.97 9.78 -13.10
N GLU A 5 19.18 9.76 -11.78
CA GLU A 5 19.43 8.55 -10.98
C GLU A 5 18.33 8.36 -9.92
N THR A 6 17.08 8.74 -10.23
CA THR A 6 15.95 8.55 -9.30
C THR A 6 15.22 7.22 -9.55
N ILE A 7 14.64 6.65 -8.48
CA ILE A 7 13.82 5.42 -8.55
C ILE A 7 12.70 5.55 -9.61
N ILE A 8 12.13 6.75 -9.74
CA ILE A 8 11.02 7.03 -10.68
C ILE A 8 11.49 6.93 -12.13
N GLU A 9 12.66 7.46 -12.45
CA GLU A 9 13.19 7.45 -13.81
C GLU A 9 13.70 6.07 -14.21
N GLU A 10 14.29 5.32 -13.29
CA GLU A 10 14.68 3.92 -13.52
C GLU A 10 13.46 3.05 -13.82
N TRP A 11 12.39 3.19 -13.02
CA TRP A 11 11.11 2.51 -13.28
C TRP A 11 10.51 2.91 -14.63
N ARG A 12 10.49 4.20 -14.98
CA ARG A 12 9.99 4.69 -16.28
C ARG A 12 10.82 4.19 -17.46
N ALA A 13 12.12 4.03 -17.29
CA ALA A 13 13.03 3.56 -18.32
C ALA A 13 13.02 2.03 -18.49
N GLY A 14 12.22 1.29 -17.69
CA GLY A 14 12.19 -0.17 -17.70
C GLY A 14 13.45 -0.82 -17.14
N ARG A 15 14.35 -0.04 -16.51
CA ARG A 15 15.58 -0.53 -15.87
C ARG A 15 15.31 -0.91 -14.40
N ALA A 16 14.25 -1.70 -14.18
CA ALA A 16 13.75 -2.04 -12.86
C ALA A 16 14.29 -3.38 -12.32
N THR A 17 15.44 -3.84 -12.81
CA THR A 17 16.02 -5.14 -12.45
C THR A 17 16.32 -5.28 -10.96
N ASP A 18 16.74 -4.18 -10.33
CA ASP A 18 17.04 -4.11 -8.89
C ASP A 18 15.92 -3.45 -8.07
N LEU A 19 14.74 -3.22 -8.68
CA LEU A 19 13.60 -2.58 -8.04
C LEU A 19 12.52 -3.61 -7.70
N ILE A 20 11.94 -3.48 -6.50
CA ILE A 20 10.74 -4.22 -6.12
C ILE A 20 9.54 -3.32 -6.43
N GLU A 21 8.66 -3.81 -7.30
CA GLU A 21 7.42 -3.15 -7.65
C GLU A 21 6.32 -3.56 -6.68
N ILE A 22 5.68 -2.57 -6.06
CA ILE A 22 4.65 -2.75 -5.06
C ILE A 22 3.42 -1.96 -5.49
N LYS A 23 2.26 -2.60 -5.56
CA LYS A 23 0.99 -1.99 -6.01
C LYS A 23 -0.13 -2.20 -5.00
N ASN A 24 -1.14 -1.34 -5.07
CA ASN A 24 -2.36 -1.52 -4.31
C ASN A 24 -3.10 -2.77 -4.81
N LYS A 25 -3.49 -3.64 -3.88
CA LYS A 25 -4.28 -4.83 -4.18
C LYS A 25 -5.69 -4.40 -4.59
N THR A 26 -6.16 -4.91 -5.71
CA THR A 26 -7.53 -4.68 -6.17
C THR A 26 -8.50 -5.28 -5.14
N PRO A 27 -9.52 -4.54 -4.67
CA PRO A 27 -10.47 -5.06 -3.71
C PRO A 27 -11.27 -6.20 -4.32
N VAL A 28 -11.49 -7.26 -3.55
CA VAL A 28 -12.28 -8.42 -3.98
C VAL A 28 -13.74 -8.15 -3.67
N TYR A 29 -14.62 -8.47 -4.62
CA TYR A 29 -16.05 -8.36 -4.37
C TYR A 29 -16.48 -9.43 -3.37
N ASN A 30 -17.00 -9.00 -2.23
CA ASN A 30 -17.59 -9.89 -1.23
C ASN A 30 -19.09 -10.02 -1.51
N GLU A 31 -19.53 -11.20 -1.93
CA GLU A 31 -20.93 -11.45 -2.32
C GLU A 31 -21.93 -11.36 -1.16
N GLU A 32 -21.49 -11.61 0.07
CA GLU A 32 -22.31 -11.66 1.27
C GLU A 32 -22.63 -10.25 1.79
N SER A 33 -21.61 -9.39 1.85
CA SER A 33 -21.75 -7.97 2.21
C SER A 33 -22.12 -7.06 1.04
N LYS A 34 -22.10 -7.58 -0.20
CA LYS A 34 -22.32 -6.85 -1.47
C LYS A 34 -21.40 -5.65 -1.66
N ILE A 35 -20.22 -5.64 -1.03
CA ILE A 35 -19.25 -4.55 -1.05
C ILE A 35 -17.89 -5.07 -1.57
N TYR A 36 -17.17 -4.22 -2.30
CA TYR A 36 -15.75 -4.45 -2.62
C TYR A 36 -14.92 -4.27 -1.35
N SER A 37 -14.43 -5.38 -0.81
CA SER A 37 -13.79 -5.40 0.50
C SER A 37 -12.40 -6.02 0.36
N LEU A 38 -11.39 -5.33 0.88
CA LEU A 38 -10.10 -5.96 1.16
C LEU A 38 -10.24 -6.63 2.53
N ALA A 39 -9.80 -7.89 2.65
CA ALA A 39 -9.66 -8.56 3.95
C ALA A 39 -8.49 -7.90 4.70
N LEU A 40 -8.75 -6.74 5.28
CA LEU A 40 -7.77 -5.92 5.96
C LEU A 40 -7.71 -6.35 7.44
N LEU A 41 -6.50 -6.58 7.95
CA LEU A 41 -6.15 -6.86 9.35
C LEU A 41 -7.12 -7.80 10.08
N GLU A 42 -6.88 -9.12 10.03
CA GLU A 42 -7.64 -10.12 10.81
C GLU A 42 -7.63 -9.85 12.33
N ASN A 43 -6.64 -9.10 12.81
CA ASN A 43 -6.39 -8.75 14.20
C ASN A 43 -6.94 -7.39 14.64
N HIS A 44 -7.50 -6.57 13.73
CA HIS A 44 -8.01 -5.23 14.07
C HIS A 44 -9.42 -5.01 13.52
N LEU A 45 -10.29 -4.41 14.34
CA LEU A 45 -11.57 -3.88 13.87
C LEU A 45 -11.31 -2.64 13.00
N ILE A 46 -11.35 -2.83 11.68
CA ILE A 46 -11.16 -1.74 10.72
C ILE A 46 -12.49 -1.08 10.39
N GLN A 47 -12.50 0.25 10.42
CA GLN A 47 -13.62 1.05 9.95
C GLN A 47 -13.55 1.30 8.45
N PRO A 48 -14.68 1.33 7.73
CA PRO A 48 -14.70 1.69 6.30
C PRO A 48 -14.07 3.06 6.06
N SER A 49 -13.07 3.11 5.18
CA SER A 49 -12.40 4.35 4.81
C SER A 49 -11.74 4.23 3.44
N HIS A 50 -11.72 5.33 2.67
CA HIS A 50 -10.90 5.45 1.46
C HIS A 50 -9.39 5.40 1.74
N LYS A 51 -9.00 5.47 3.02
CA LYS A 51 -7.61 5.34 3.48
C LYS A 51 -7.20 3.89 3.72
N ASN A 52 -8.11 2.93 3.55
CA ASN A 52 -7.79 1.53 3.76
C ASN A 52 -7.20 0.94 2.48
N PHE A 53 -5.98 0.42 2.54
CA PHE A 53 -5.31 -0.21 1.41
C PHE A 53 -4.39 -1.35 1.83
N GLN A 54 -4.15 -2.27 0.90
CA GLN A 54 -3.13 -3.32 1.02
C GLN A 54 -2.16 -3.18 -0.13
N LEU A 55 -0.88 -3.31 0.15
CA LEU A 55 0.16 -3.31 -0.86
C LEU A 55 0.69 -4.72 -1.06
N VAL A 56 0.79 -5.12 -2.32
CA VAL A 56 1.33 -6.41 -2.76
C VAL A 56 2.53 -6.22 -3.67
N ILE A 57 3.49 -7.13 -3.60
CA ILE A 57 4.59 -7.20 -4.58
C ILE A 57 4.03 -7.67 -5.93
N THR A 58 4.47 -7.07 -7.02
CA THR A 58 4.02 -7.40 -8.39
C THR A 58 5.14 -7.87 -9.31
N ASN A 59 6.34 -8.13 -8.78
CA ASN A 59 7.46 -8.65 -9.55
C ASN A 59 8.34 -9.60 -8.73
N GLY A 60 8.98 -10.55 -9.42
CA GLY A 60 9.90 -11.52 -8.82
C GLY A 60 9.20 -12.68 -8.10
N ASP A 61 9.98 -13.45 -7.32
CA ASP A 61 9.55 -14.73 -6.73
C ASP A 61 8.48 -14.62 -5.64
N ARG A 62 8.14 -13.39 -5.22
CA ARG A 62 7.21 -13.07 -4.12
C ARG A 62 5.99 -12.31 -4.61
N GLU A 63 5.58 -12.53 -5.86
CA GLU A 63 4.39 -11.92 -6.42
C GLU A 63 3.15 -12.22 -5.56
N GLU A 64 2.26 -11.23 -5.44
CA GLU A 64 1.02 -11.27 -4.64
C GLU A 64 1.20 -11.27 -3.11
N ASP A 65 2.44 -11.31 -2.61
CA ASP A 65 2.71 -11.20 -1.18
C ASP A 65 2.25 -9.83 -0.63
N ILE A 66 1.36 -9.84 0.35
CA ILE A 66 0.94 -8.63 1.06
C ILE A 66 2.11 -8.15 1.92
N VAL A 67 2.67 -6.99 1.59
CA VAL A 67 3.84 -6.42 2.28
C VAL A 67 3.49 -5.29 3.24
N MET A 68 2.34 -4.65 3.05
CA MET A 68 1.86 -3.59 3.92
C MET A 68 0.33 -3.56 3.92
N GLN A 69 -0.25 -3.32 5.09
CA GLN A 69 -1.66 -3.07 5.27
C GLN A 69 -1.82 -1.81 6.12
N PHE A 70 -2.65 -0.89 5.65
CA PHE A 70 -2.93 0.35 6.34
C PHE A 70 -4.43 0.59 6.38
N GLY A 71 -4.95 0.97 7.54
CA GLY A 71 -6.38 1.20 7.69
C GLY A 71 -6.75 1.99 8.93
N ARG A 72 -7.92 2.63 8.89
CA ARG A 72 -8.49 3.36 10.02
C ARG A 72 -9.12 2.39 11.02
N ILE A 73 -8.74 2.51 12.29
CA ILE A 73 -9.34 1.73 13.38
C ILE A 73 -10.23 2.60 14.28
N ASP A 74 -9.98 3.91 14.31
CA ASP A 74 -10.75 4.88 15.08
C ASP A 74 -10.66 6.28 14.44
N ASP A 75 -11.31 7.28 15.04
CA ASP A 75 -11.46 8.59 14.42
C ASP A 75 -10.13 9.24 14.04
N ASN A 76 -9.14 9.10 14.92
CA ASN A 76 -7.79 9.63 14.74
C ASN A 76 -6.70 8.55 14.82
N ASN A 77 -7.09 7.26 14.87
CA ASN A 77 -6.14 6.16 14.99
C ASN A 77 -6.14 5.28 13.73
N PHE A 78 -4.95 4.93 13.28
CA PHE A 78 -4.71 4.09 12.12
C PHE A 78 -3.80 2.93 12.51
N ALA A 79 -4.11 1.74 12.03
CA ALA A 79 -3.23 0.60 12.12
C ALA A 79 -2.33 0.53 10.88
N LEU A 80 -1.06 0.23 11.10
CA LEU A 80 -0.06 0.05 10.06
C LEU A 80 0.73 -1.23 10.33
N ASP A 81 0.42 -2.27 9.57
CA ASP A 81 1.17 -3.53 9.57
C ASP A 81 2.06 -3.56 8.32
N TYR A 82 3.32 -3.89 8.49
CA TYR A 82 4.27 -4.03 7.39
C TYR A 82 5.16 -5.25 7.61
N ARG A 83 5.66 -5.82 6.51
CA ARG A 83 6.61 -6.93 6.53
C ARG A 83 7.73 -6.69 5.53
N TYR A 84 8.73 -7.56 5.59
CA TYR A 84 9.79 -7.61 4.60
C TYR A 84 9.20 -7.58 3.18
N PRO A 85 9.74 -6.75 2.26
CA PRO A 85 11.02 -6.05 2.31
C PRO A 85 10.99 -4.63 2.91
N LEU A 86 9.83 -4.16 3.37
CA LEU A 86 9.70 -2.79 3.83
C LEU A 86 10.33 -2.58 5.22
N THR A 87 10.95 -1.43 5.39
CA THR A 87 11.35 -0.90 6.70
C THR A 87 10.22 -0.07 7.30
N ALA A 88 10.26 0.13 8.63
CA ALA A 88 9.32 1.01 9.33
C ALA A 88 9.27 2.42 8.71
N MET A 89 10.43 2.97 8.35
CA MET A 89 10.53 4.31 7.76
C MET A 89 9.85 4.38 6.39
N GLN A 90 10.07 3.39 5.52
CA GLN A 90 9.43 3.33 4.20
C GLN A 90 7.91 3.15 4.33
N ALA A 91 7.47 2.20 5.16
CA ALA A 91 6.06 1.96 5.39
C ALA A 91 5.37 3.23 5.95
N PHE A 92 6.00 3.90 6.90
CA PHE A 92 5.48 5.14 7.46
C PHE A 92 5.40 6.28 6.44
N ALA A 93 6.44 6.47 5.61
CA ALA A 93 6.42 7.46 4.54
C ALA A 93 5.30 7.21 3.51
N ILE A 94 5.09 5.95 3.13
CA ILE A 94 3.99 5.54 2.25
C ILE A 94 2.64 5.85 2.91
N ALA A 95 2.46 5.49 4.19
CA ALA A 95 1.24 5.80 4.93
C ALA A 95 0.97 7.31 4.96
N LEU A 96 1.98 8.14 5.27
CA LEU A 96 1.87 9.60 5.26
C LEU A 96 1.45 10.16 3.89
N SER A 97 1.99 9.61 2.80
CA SER A 97 1.62 10.03 1.45
C SER A 97 0.13 9.82 1.15
N SER A 98 -0.50 8.80 1.77
CA SER A 98 -1.94 8.54 1.63
C SER A 98 -2.83 9.58 2.34
N PHE A 99 -2.27 10.34 3.29
CA PHE A 99 -3.00 11.45 3.91
C PHE A 99 -3.11 12.66 2.99
N HIS A 100 -2.24 12.75 1.99
CA HIS A 100 -2.22 13.84 1.03
C HIS A 100 -3.24 13.60 -0.10
N ASN A 101 -4.53 13.69 0.23
CA ASN A 101 -5.57 13.82 -0.78
C ASN A 101 -5.88 15.30 -1.01
N ARG A 102 -5.73 15.72 -2.26
CA ARG A 102 -6.14 17.02 -2.79
C ARG A 102 -7.48 17.43 -2.17
N PHE A 103 -7.54 18.61 -1.56
CA PHE A 103 -8.80 19.30 -1.32
C PHE A 103 -9.53 19.35 -2.67
N ARG A 104 -10.56 18.51 -2.86
CA ARG A 104 -11.51 18.68 -3.95
C ARG A 104 -12.40 19.85 -3.53
N THR A 105 -11.99 21.05 -3.89
CA THR A 105 -12.84 22.24 -3.96
C THR A 105 -13.85 22.07 -5.09
#